data_AF-A0A1I8N8N1-F1
#
_entry.id   AF-A0A1I8N8N1-F1
#
_cell.length_a   1.000
_cell.length_b   1.000
_cell.length_c   1.000
_cell.angle_alpha   90.00
_cell.angle_beta   90.00
_cell.angle_gamma   90.00
#
_symmetry.space_group_name_H-M   'P 1'
#
loop_
_entity.id
_entity.type
_entity.pdbx_description
1 polymer ?
#
loop_
_entity_poly.entity_id
_entity_poly.type
_entity_poly.pdbx_seq_one_letter_code
_entity_poly.pdbx_strand_id
1 'polypeptide(L)'
;MATAAGPSDTSVLNNTTAATPVPTNPHELALQSLCKQILKSRLFRGFYEERRYVDNVQGYRDIVSLHKSEKELNKLLKDIRDKLQMFYAQQNPDMWVGVTCGPLVGSKPTPGAMDTFIWAEIEDLAFGQYWFSIKSLRFRANEVVVKLKVVRSVDSEEMSEKYIKTSTVSTETAQADSTTTGTNTASAAVDGVAEKEVNLQDFANLFQQWYASFKQTIYDFMANDISKENLKGVIRFLGLVIVSLCSGALMAVKFLGIFAIRFMFEFSRLTHVLTPIILKIIEVFNKIVGGFYLLLAMIWKDAVVNRNQPKSAMPALEYNRPMYKSIQYDVRQRRSTGAADQQ
;
A
#
# COMPACT_ATOMS: atom_id res chain seq x y z
N MET A 1 -19.10 -68.92 10.02
CA MET A 1 -20.49 -68.41 10.04
C MET A 1 -20.41 -66.91 10.20
N ALA A 2 -20.88 -66.18 9.19
CA ALA A 2 -20.63 -64.76 8.96
C ALA A 2 -21.79 -63.88 9.47
N THR A 3 -21.47 -62.62 9.79
CA THR A 3 -22.28 -61.37 9.71
C THR A 3 -21.51 -60.32 10.54
N ALA A 4 -20.92 -59.21 10.08
CA ALA A 4 -21.19 -58.23 9.01
C ALA A 4 -22.41 -57.33 9.27
N ALA A 5 -22.16 -56.12 9.79
CA ALA A 5 -22.94 -54.91 9.51
C ALA A 5 -22.07 -53.67 9.83
N GLY A 6 -21.87 -52.84 8.82
CA GLY A 6 -21.05 -51.62 8.83
C GLY A 6 -21.78 -50.35 9.31
N PRO A 7 -21.19 -49.17 9.04
CA PRO A 7 -21.36 -47.93 9.80
C PRO A 7 -22.48 -47.03 9.25
N SER A 8 -22.96 -46.08 10.07
CA SER A 8 -23.84 -44.99 9.64
C SER A 8 -23.32 -43.63 10.11
N ASP A 9 -22.68 -42.95 9.16
CA ASP A 9 -22.98 -41.61 8.65
C ASP A 9 -23.38 -40.44 9.58
N THR A 10 -22.60 -39.37 9.39
CA THR A 10 -23.02 -37.97 9.24
C THR A 10 -23.64 -37.24 10.44
N SER A 11 -22.87 -36.32 11.02
CA SER A 11 -23.42 -35.01 11.41
C SER A 11 -22.46 -33.90 10.98
N VAL A 12 -22.80 -33.37 9.82
CA VAL A 12 -22.28 -32.14 9.23
C VAL A 12 -23.15 -31.00 9.78
N LEU A 13 -22.50 -29.88 10.12
CA LEU A 13 -23.05 -28.54 10.44
C LEU A 13 -23.78 -28.38 11.79
N ASN A 14 -23.16 -27.59 12.68
CA ASN A 14 -23.78 -26.39 13.24
C ASN A 14 -22.73 -25.50 13.91
N ASN A 15 -21.93 -24.81 13.08
CA ASN A 15 -21.22 -23.62 13.54
C ASN A 15 -22.24 -22.48 13.62
N THR A 16 -22.99 -22.47 14.72
CA THR A 16 -23.93 -21.40 15.04
C THR A 16 -23.13 -20.11 15.15
N THR A 17 -23.44 -19.19 14.25
CA THR A 17 -23.00 -17.79 14.30
C THR A 17 -23.58 -17.17 15.56
N ALA A 18 -22.85 -17.28 16.68
CA ALA A 18 -23.24 -16.63 17.92
C ALA A 18 -23.23 -15.11 17.70
N ALA A 19 -24.39 -14.50 18.00
CA ALA A 19 -24.60 -13.07 17.94
C ALA A 19 -23.53 -12.33 18.74
N THR A 20 -23.09 -11.19 18.21
CA THR A 20 -22.13 -10.30 18.88
C THR A 20 -22.76 -9.82 20.19
N PRO A 21 -22.10 -9.98 21.36
CA PRO A 21 -22.61 -9.38 22.59
C PRO A 21 -22.65 -7.86 22.38
N VAL A 22 -23.79 -7.26 22.66
CA VAL A 22 -23.96 -5.81 22.62
C VAL A 22 -23.07 -5.23 23.72
N PRO A 23 -22.07 -4.39 23.40
CA PRO A 23 -21.22 -3.79 24.41
C PRO A 23 -22.06 -2.85 25.27
N THR A 24 -22.09 -3.11 26.57
CA THR A 24 -23.00 -2.47 27.53
C THR A 24 -22.44 -1.14 28.08
N ASN A 25 -21.17 -0.81 27.79
CA ASN A 25 -20.51 0.38 28.32
C ASN A 25 -19.89 1.27 27.21
N PRO A 26 -20.14 2.60 27.19
CA PRO A 26 -19.55 3.51 26.20
C PRO A 26 -18.01 3.56 26.25
N HIS A 27 -17.40 3.36 27.41
CA HIS A 27 -15.94 3.33 27.54
C HIS A 27 -15.33 2.08 26.90
N GLU A 28 -16.01 0.94 27.00
CA GLU A 28 -15.61 -0.30 26.33
C GLU A 28 -15.68 -0.13 24.81
N LEU A 29 -16.77 0.45 24.30
CA LEU A 29 -16.91 0.77 22.87
C LEU A 29 -15.75 1.64 22.35
N ALA A 30 -15.38 2.68 23.09
CA ALA A 30 -14.26 3.54 22.73
C ALA A 30 -12.94 2.77 22.68
N LEU A 31 -12.64 1.95 23.69
CA LEU A 31 -11.45 1.11 23.74
C LEU A 31 -11.41 0.10 22.59
N GLN A 32 -12.51 -0.60 22.34
CA GLN A 32 -12.63 -1.55 21.23
C GLN A 32 -12.41 -0.86 19.88
N SER A 33 -12.98 0.33 19.68
CA SER A 33 -12.83 1.08 18.43
C SER A 33 -11.39 1.54 18.21
N LEU A 34 -10.72 2.03 19.26
CA LEU A 34 -9.31 2.44 19.24
C LEU A 34 -8.40 1.25 18.90
N CYS A 35 -8.54 0.12 19.59
CA CYS A 35 -7.73 -1.08 19.31
C CYS A 35 -7.95 -1.58 17.88
N LYS A 36 -9.19 -1.58 17.38
CA LYS A 36 -9.49 -1.92 15.98
C LYS A 36 -8.78 -0.97 15.01
N GLN A 37 -8.84 0.33 15.25
CA GLN A 37 -8.24 1.33 14.36
C GLN A 37 -6.71 1.24 14.30
N ILE A 38 -6.07 1.00 15.44
CA ILE A 38 -4.61 0.93 15.56
C ILE A 38 -4.04 -0.30 14.81
N LEU A 39 -4.71 -1.45 14.91
CA LEU A 39 -4.23 -2.71 14.33
C LEU A 39 -4.72 -2.96 12.90
N LYS A 40 -5.81 -2.34 12.47
CA LYS A 40 -6.38 -2.55 11.14
C LYS A 40 -5.36 -2.24 10.04
N SER A 41 -5.35 -3.10 9.01
CA SER A 41 -4.51 -2.99 7.81
C SER A 41 -3.00 -3.07 8.04
N ARG A 42 -2.54 -3.44 9.25
CA ARG A 42 -1.11 -3.69 9.49
C ARG A 42 -0.68 -4.98 8.79
N LEU A 43 0.40 -4.89 8.02
CA LEU A 43 1.06 -6.01 7.36
C LEU A 43 2.25 -6.45 8.21
N PHE A 44 2.44 -7.76 8.35
CA PHE A 44 3.57 -8.31 9.08
C PHE A 44 3.96 -9.68 8.55
N ARG A 45 5.21 -10.06 8.82
CA ARG A 45 5.69 -11.43 8.57
C ARG A 45 5.56 -12.28 9.83
N GLY A 46 5.00 -13.49 9.67
CA GLY A 46 4.86 -14.43 10.78
C GLY A 46 5.02 -15.88 10.31
N PHE A 47 5.15 -16.78 11.29
CA PHE A 47 5.14 -18.22 11.07
C PHE A 47 3.83 -18.78 11.58
N TYR A 48 3.13 -19.52 10.73
CA TYR A 48 2.01 -20.34 11.17
C TYR A 48 2.57 -21.63 11.76
N GLU A 49 2.45 -21.75 13.09
CA GLU A 49 3.08 -22.81 13.88
C GLU A 49 2.17 -24.04 13.95
N GLU A 50 0.96 -23.86 14.51
CA GLU A 50 0.03 -24.95 14.77
C GLU A 50 -1.39 -24.43 15.04
N ARG A 51 -2.33 -25.37 15.13
CA ARG A 51 -3.69 -25.13 15.59
C ARG A 51 -3.88 -25.81 16.94
N ARG A 52 -4.22 -25.04 17.97
CA ARG A 52 -4.33 -25.53 19.35
C ARG A 52 -5.73 -25.28 19.92
N TYR A 53 -6.20 -26.23 20.72
CA TYR A 53 -7.43 -26.07 21.48
C TYR A 53 -7.19 -25.15 22.69
N VAL A 54 -8.07 -24.17 22.88
CA VAL A 54 -7.99 -23.21 23.98
C VAL A 54 -9.18 -23.43 24.91
N ASP A 55 -8.91 -23.83 26.14
CA ASP A 55 -9.94 -24.24 27.11
C ASP A 55 -10.90 -23.10 27.47
N ASN A 56 -10.38 -21.88 27.67
CA ASN A 56 -11.18 -20.69 28.03
C ASN A 56 -12.27 -20.35 27.00
N VAL A 57 -12.02 -20.65 25.72
CA VAL A 57 -12.95 -20.32 24.62
C VAL A 57 -13.63 -21.57 24.04
N GLN A 58 -13.31 -22.75 24.59
CA GLN A 58 -13.79 -24.06 24.16
C GLN A 58 -13.71 -24.25 22.63
N GLY A 59 -12.57 -23.90 22.04
CA GLY A 59 -12.42 -23.96 20.59
C GLY A 59 -10.98 -23.93 20.11
N TYR A 60 -10.78 -24.35 18.86
CA TYR A 60 -9.48 -24.32 18.23
C TYR A 60 -9.13 -22.92 17.71
N ARG A 61 -7.89 -22.51 17.94
CA ARG A 61 -7.31 -21.26 17.43
C ARG A 61 -5.98 -21.55 16.74
N ASP A 62 -5.73 -20.80 15.69
CA ASP A 62 -4.51 -20.87 14.89
C ASP A 62 -3.46 -19.97 15.52
N ILE A 63 -2.25 -20.51 15.72
CA ILE A 63 -1.14 -19.82 16.37
C ILE A 63 -0.20 -19.29 15.30
N VAL A 64 -0.03 -17.97 15.27
CA VAL A 64 0.94 -17.29 14.42
C VAL A 64 1.99 -16.61 15.26
N SER A 65 3.25 -17.00 15.13
CA SER A 65 4.39 -16.35 15.76
C SER A 65 4.88 -15.18 14.90
N LEU A 66 5.28 -14.08 15.53
CA LEU A 66 5.84 -12.91 14.80
C LEU A 66 7.28 -13.19 14.37
N HIS A 67 7.68 -12.73 13.19
CA HIS A 67 9.08 -12.76 12.80
C HIS A 67 9.91 -11.71 13.57
N LYS A 68 11.19 -11.99 13.86
CA LYS A 68 12.11 -11.12 14.63
C LYS A 68 12.29 -9.69 14.12
N SER A 69 11.92 -9.43 12.86
CA SER A 69 11.95 -8.07 12.28
C SER A 69 10.79 -7.19 12.77
N GLU A 70 9.69 -7.78 13.23
CA GLU A 70 8.43 -7.10 13.56
C GLU A 70 8.44 -6.50 14.98
N LYS A 71 9.49 -5.76 15.33
CA LYS A 71 9.68 -5.22 16.69
C LYS A 71 8.61 -4.20 17.09
N GLU A 72 8.22 -3.33 16.17
CA GLU A 72 7.22 -2.29 16.41
C GLU A 72 5.84 -2.90 16.66
N LEU A 73 5.42 -3.84 15.80
CA LEU A 73 4.15 -4.55 15.96
C LEU A 73 4.13 -5.38 17.25
N ASN A 74 5.24 -6.03 17.60
CA ASN A 74 5.36 -6.75 18.86
C ASN A 74 5.12 -5.82 20.07
N LYS A 75 5.78 -4.66 20.12
CA LYS A 75 5.56 -3.67 21.19
C LYS A 75 4.09 -3.23 21.24
N LEU A 76 3.51 -2.95 20.07
CA LEU A 76 2.13 -2.51 19.96
C LEU A 76 1.12 -3.57 20.45
N LEU A 77 1.33 -4.83 20.09
CA LEU A 77 0.49 -5.95 20.53
C LEU A 77 0.59 -6.18 22.03
N LYS A 78 1.79 -6.05 22.61
CA LYS A 78 2.01 -6.06 24.06
C LYS A 78 1.21 -4.96 24.76
N ASP A 79 1.38 -3.72 24.31
CA ASP A 79 0.70 -2.56 24.89
C ASP A 79 -0.83 -2.71 24.82
N ILE A 80 -1.36 -3.21 23.69
CA ILE A 80 -2.80 -3.44 23.51
C ILE A 80 -3.29 -4.58 24.41
N ARG A 81 -2.57 -5.71 24.44
CA ARG A 81 -2.90 -6.86 25.29
C ARG A 81 -2.98 -6.44 26.75
N ASP A 82 -1.97 -5.75 27.26
CA ASP A 82 -1.90 -5.37 28.67
C ASP A 82 -3.03 -4.38 29.02
N LYS A 83 -3.36 -3.44 28.12
CA LYS A 83 -4.52 -2.54 28.29
C LYS A 83 -5.85 -3.29 28.30
N LEU A 84 -6.05 -4.22 27.37
CA LEU A 84 -7.28 -5.03 27.29
C LEU A 84 -7.41 -5.93 28.53
N GLN A 85 -6.31 -6.58 28.93
CA GLN A 85 -6.29 -7.45 30.09
C GLN A 85 -6.58 -6.65 31.38
N MET A 86 -5.98 -5.47 31.55
CA MET A 86 -6.26 -4.60 32.69
C MET A 86 -7.72 -4.12 32.72
N PHE A 87 -8.29 -3.76 31.57
CA PHE A 87 -9.67 -3.31 31.47
C PHE A 87 -10.68 -4.43 31.80
N TYR A 88 -10.49 -5.62 31.20
CA TYR A 88 -11.41 -6.73 31.41
C TYR A 88 -11.18 -7.47 32.73
N ALA A 89 -10.00 -7.42 33.34
CA ALA A 89 -9.78 -8.01 34.67
C ALA A 89 -10.78 -7.50 35.73
N GLN A 90 -11.29 -6.27 35.56
CA GLN A 90 -12.28 -5.68 36.45
C GLN A 90 -13.73 -6.05 36.11
N GLN A 91 -14.04 -6.33 34.84
CA GLN A 91 -15.42 -6.49 34.36
C GLN A 91 -15.77 -7.93 33.96
N ASN A 92 -14.82 -8.67 33.40
CA ASN A 92 -14.97 -10.04 32.93
C ASN A 92 -13.65 -10.81 33.10
N PRO A 93 -13.45 -11.51 34.23
CA PRO A 93 -12.21 -12.22 34.51
C PRO A 93 -11.97 -13.40 33.56
N ASP A 94 -13.02 -13.92 32.92
CA ASP A 94 -12.93 -15.03 31.96
C ASP A 94 -12.63 -14.55 30.53
N MET A 95 -12.51 -13.23 30.31
CA MET A 95 -12.19 -12.68 29.00
C MET A 95 -10.80 -13.09 28.54
N TRP A 96 -10.73 -13.91 27.50
CA TRP A 96 -9.48 -14.36 26.91
C TRP A 96 -9.00 -13.40 25.81
N VAL A 97 -7.75 -12.95 25.89
CA VAL A 97 -7.15 -12.08 24.87
C VAL A 97 -6.28 -12.93 23.95
N GLY A 98 -6.58 -12.94 22.66
CA GLY A 98 -5.89 -13.70 21.61
C GLY A 98 -4.51 -13.17 21.23
N VAL A 99 -3.74 -12.70 22.21
CA VAL A 99 -2.34 -12.29 22.11
C VAL A 99 -1.61 -12.80 23.34
N THR A 100 -0.56 -13.60 23.15
CA THR A 100 0.28 -14.12 24.23
C THR A 100 1.72 -13.69 24.02
N CYS A 101 2.35 -13.26 25.11
CA CYS A 101 3.76 -12.84 25.11
C CYS A 101 4.52 -13.72 26.11
N GLY A 102 5.62 -14.31 25.66
CA GLY A 102 6.40 -15.28 26.40
C GLY A 102 6.44 -16.64 25.70
N PRO A 103 7.34 -17.54 26.12
CA PRO A 103 7.50 -18.84 25.51
C PRO A 103 6.22 -19.65 25.68
N LEU A 104 5.69 -20.18 24.57
CA LEU A 104 4.51 -21.02 24.59
C LEU A 104 4.90 -22.42 25.10
N VAL A 105 4.15 -22.92 26.09
CA VAL A 105 4.39 -24.25 26.66
C VAL A 105 4.25 -25.30 25.55
N GLY A 106 5.30 -26.09 25.37
CA GLY A 106 5.34 -27.19 24.39
C GLY A 106 5.74 -26.79 22.97
N SER A 107 5.94 -25.51 22.64
CA SER A 107 6.48 -25.12 21.34
C SER A 107 8.00 -25.08 21.36
N LYS A 108 8.66 -25.71 20.39
CA LYS A 108 10.09 -25.45 20.15
C LYS A 108 10.23 -24.04 19.57
N PRO A 109 11.20 -23.23 20.02
CA PRO A 109 11.39 -21.89 19.46
C PRO A 109 11.78 -22.01 17.98
N THR A 110 10.89 -21.55 17.10
CA THR A 110 11.17 -21.48 15.67
C THR A 110 12.29 -20.46 15.42
N PRO A 111 13.40 -20.84 14.76
CA PRO A 111 14.53 -19.93 14.54
C PRO A 111 14.10 -18.66 13.81
N GLY A 112 14.24 -17.51 14.48
CA GLY A 112 13.85 -16.21 13.93
C GLY A 112 12.39 -15.81 14.17
N ALA A 113 11.61 -16.60 14.89
CA ALA A 113 10.35 -16.17 15.49
C ALA A 113 10.60 -15.41 16.82
N MET A 114 9.65 -14.57 17.20
CA MET A 114 9.59 -13.93 18.52
C MET A 114 8.67 -14.72 19.44
N ASP A 115 8.85 -14.55 20.74
CA ASP A 115 7.96 -15.10 21.78
C ASP A 115 6.65 -14.31 21.89
N THR A 116 6.06 -13.92 20.76
CA THR A 116 4.77 -13.24 20.73
C THR A 116 3.90 -13.90 19.69
N PHE A 117 2.79 -14.43 20.18
CA PHE A 117 1.88 -15.29 19.46
C PHE A 117 0.55 -14.58 19.30
N ILE A 118 0.07 -14.55 18.07
CA ILE A 118 -1.24 -14.07 17.70
C ILE A 118 -2.12 -15.29 17.52
N TRP A 119 -3.24 -15.30 18.24
CA TRP A 119 -4.24 -16.34 18.11
C TRP A 119 -5.35 -15.85 17.19
N ALA A 120 -5.59 -16.60 16.12
CA ALA A 120 -6.48 -16.21 15.05
C ALA A 120 -7.39 -17.37 14.63
N GLU A 121 -8.35 -17.06 13.76
CA GLU A 121 -9.11 -18.04 12.99
C GLU A 121 -8.67 -17.90 11.53
N ILE A 122 -7.97 -18.91 11.01
CA ILE A 122 -7.44 -18.98 9.65
C ILE A 122 -7.98 -20.25 9.00
N GLU A 123 -8.44 -20.11 7.76
CA GLU A 123 -8.98 -21.24 6.98
C GLU A 123 -7.83 -21.95 6.24
N ASP A 124 -7.66 -23.24 6.54
CA ASP A 124 -6.83 -24.23 5.83
C ASP A 124 -5.49 -23.70 5.28
N LEU A 125 -4.61 -23.25 6.17
CA LEU A 125 -3.27 -22.81 5.85
C LEU A 125 -2.24 -23.92 6.16
N ALA A 126 -1.29 -24.16 5.25
CA ALA A 126 -0.18 -25.06 5.52
C ALA A 126 0.84 -24.42 6.47
N PHE A 127 1.54 -25.22 7.28
CA PHE A 127 2.61 -24.73 8.17
C PHE A 127 3.72 -24.03 7.37
N GLY A 128 4.23 -22.91 7.90
CA GLY A 128 5.29 -22.17 7.24
C GLY A 128 5.24 -20.66 7.48
N GLN A 129 6.03 -19.92 6.70
CA GLN A 129 6.15 -18.48 6.81
C GLN A 129 5.28 -17.76 5.79
N TYR A 130 4.54 -16.75 6.25
CA TYR A 130 3.64 -15.99 5.40
C TYR A 130 3.67 -14.51 5.73
N TRP A 131 3.23 -13.72 4.75
CA TRP A 131 2.79 -12.35 4.97
C TRP A 131 1.33 -12.35 5.39
N PHE A 132 1.05 -11.74 6.53
CA PHE A 132 -0.29 -11.59 7.08
C PHE A 132 -0.68 -10.12 7.08
N SER A 133 -1.98 -9.86 6.91
CA SER A 133 -2.60 -8.56 7.13
C SER A 133 -3.65 -8.66 8.22
N ILE A 134 -3.59 -7.79 9.22
CA ILE A 134 -4.62 -7.72 10.26
C ILE A 134 -5.87 -7.04 9.67
N LYS A 135 -6.96 -7.79 9.50
CA LYS A 135 -8.22 -7.23 9.00
C LYS A 135 -8.93 -6.41 10.07
N SER A 136 -9.05 -6.95 11.28
CA SER A 136 -9.74 -6.33 12.42
C SER A 136 -9.52 -7.17 13.68
N LEU A 137 -9.82 -6.60 14.84
CA LEU A 137 -10.14 -7.36 16.05
C LEU A 137 -11.63 -7.72 16.08
N ARG A 138 -11.96 -8.93 16.53
CA ARG A 138 -13.33 -9.31 16.89
C ARG A 138 -13.41 -9.46 18.41
N PHE A 139 -14.42 -8.84 18.99
CA PHE A 139 -14.75 -8.95 20.40
C PHE A 139 -15.99 -9.83 20.51
N ARG A 140 -15.87 -10.94 21.24
CA ARG A 140 -16.96 -11.85 21.61
C ARG A 140 -17.15 -11.80 23.12
N ALA A 141 -18.08 -12.59 23.65
CA ALA A 141 -18.45 -12.50 25.07
C ALA A 141 -17.31 -12.91 26.01
N ASN A 142 -16.50 -13.88 25.59
CA ASN A 142 -15.40 -14.46 26.37
C ASN A 142 -14.05 -14.38 25.65
N GLU A 143 -13.96 -13.71 24.50
CA GLU A 143 -12.69 -13.57 23.80
C GLU A 143 -12.51 -12.32 22.95
N VAL A 144 -11.24 -11.93 22.80
CA VAL A 144 -10.77 -10.95 21.81
C VAL A 144 -9.86 -11.66 20.82
N VAL A 145 -10.32 -11.88 19.59
CA VAL A 145 -9.56 -12.61 18.56
C VAL A 145 -9.08 -11.67 17.45
N VAL A 146 -7.86 -11.89 16.96
CA VAL A 146 -7.30 -11.13 15.84
C VAL A 146 -7.70 -11.80 14.53
N LYS A 147 -8.42 -11.09 13.65
CA LYS A 147 -8.76 -11.60 12.33
C LYS A 147 -7.64 -11.32 11.34
N LEU A 148 -7.00 -12.37 10.85
CA LEU A 148 -5.90 -12.28 9.90
C LEU A 148 -6.37 -12.54 8.46
N LYS A 149 -5.65 -11.98 7.49
CA LYS A 149 -5.69 -12.33 6.07
C LYS A 149 -4.32 -12.84 5.67
N VAL A 150 -4.24 -13.99 5.03
CA VAL A 150 -3.01 -14.42 4.36
C VAL A 150 -2.86 -13.62 3.08
N VAL A 151 -1.70 -13.01 2.87
CA VAL A 151 -1.38 -12.21 1.67
C VAL A 151 -0.59 -13.05 0.68
N ARG A 152 0.48 -13.70 1.12
CA ARG A 152 1.32 -14.60 0.30
C ARG A 152 2.23 -15.47 1.19
N SER A 153 2.68 -16.61 0.67
CA SER A 153 3.77 -17.40 1.25
C SER A 153 5.11 -16.66 1.15
N VAL A 154 6.04 -17.01 2.04
CA VAL A 154 7.45 -16.63 1.94
C VAL A 154 8.20 -17.91 1.61
N ASP A 155 8.78 -17.97 0.42
CA ASP A 155 9.47 -19.17 -0.05
C ASP A 155 10.74 -19.40 0.79
N SER A 156 10.86 -20.61 1.34
CA SER A 156 11.95 -21.01 2.25
C SER A 156 13.35 -20.99 1.61
N GLU A 157 13.44 -20.88 0.28
CA GLU A 157 14.69 -20.87 -0.47
C GLU A 157 15.55 -19.62 -0.19
N GLU A 158 14.97 -18.52 0.30
CA GLU A 158 15.75 -17.32 0.67
C GLU A 158 16.53 -17.47 1.99
N MET A 159 16.25 -18.49 2.81
CA MET A 159 16.88 -18.68 4.13
C MET A 159 17.94 -19.79 4.19
N SER A 160 17.87 -20.83 3.36
CA SER A 160 18.81 -21.97 3.44
C SER A 160 20.25 -21.59 3.03
N GLU A 161 20.43 -20.58 2.18
CA GLU A 161 21.77 -20.14 1.76
C GLU A 161 22.52 -19.32 2.83
N LYS A 162 21.81 -18.75 3.82
CA LYS A 162 22.41 -17.88 4.84
C LYS A 162 22.74 -18.61 6.16
N TYR A 163 22.16 -19.78 6.41
CA TYR A 163 22.26 -20.44 7.72
C TYR A 163 23.51 -21.34 7.89
N ILE A 164 24.24 -21.66 6.82
CA ILE A 164 25.47 -22.50 6.94
C ILE A 164 26.68 -21.70 7.45
N LYS A 165 26.64 -20.36 7.53
CA LYS A 165 27.86 -19.55 7.77
C LYS A 165 28.02 -18.93 9.17
N THR A 166 27.18 -19.23 10.15
CA THR A 166 27.29 -18.54 11.46
C THR A 166 27.00 -19.44 12.65
N SER A 167 27.88 -20.43 12.85
CA SER A 167 27.94 -21.20 14.08
C SER A 167 29.40 -21.40 14.49
N THR A 168 30.06 -20.37 14.99
CA THR A 168 31.16 -20.55 15.96
C THR A 168 31.41 -19.26 16.75
N VAL A 169 31.62 -19.44 18.06
CA VAL A 169 32.12 -18.49 19.06
C VAL A 169 31.04 -17.71 19.85
N SER A 170 30.56 -18.37 20.89
CA SER A 170 30.27 -17.79 22.21
C SER A 170 31.58 -17.42 22.94
N THR A 171 31.59 -16.35 23.74
CA THR A 171 31.92 -16.32 25.20
C THR A 171 32.09 -14.86 25.70
N GLU A 172 31.24 -14.49 26.67
CA GLU A 172 31.38 -13.57 27.82
C GLU A 172 32.23 -12.28 27.76
N THR A 173 31.66 -11.12 28.13
CA THR A 173 31.94 -10.43 29.42
C THR A 173 30.90 -9.34 29.74
N ALA A 174 30.67 -9.12 31.03
CA ALA A 174 29.75 -8.16 31.66
C ALA A 174 30.43 -6.82 32.02
N GLN A 175 29.62 -5.88 32.55
CA GLN A 175 29.91 -4.54 33.13
C GLN A 175 29.99 -3.37 32.13
N ALA A 176 29.01 -2.47 32.10
CA ALA A 176 28.72 -1.37 33.04
C ALA A 176 29.65 -0.17 32.80
N ASP A 177 29.12 0.91 32.20
CA ASP A 177 29.19 2.22 32.87
C ASP A 177 28.24 3.25 32.27
N SER A 178 27.62 4.00 33.18
CA SER A 178 26.84 5.20 32.97
C SER A 178 27.77 6.39 32.67
N THR A 179 27.42 7.28 31.72
CA THR A 179 27.72 8.72 31.83
C THR A 179 26.79 9.54 30.93
N THR A 180 25.95 10.31 31.61
CA THR A 180 25.29 11.55 31.20
C THR A 180 26.29 12.60 30.69
N THR A 181 26.03 13.20 29.52
CA THR A 181 26.44 14.58 29.25
C THR A 181 25.33 15.29 28.49
N GLY A 182 24.68 16.21 29.18
CA GLY A 182 23.75 17.16 28.57
C GLY A 182 24.50 18.26 27.82
N THR A 183 23.90 18.74 26.75
CA THR A 183 24.16 20.09 26.26
C THR A 183 22.84 20.75 25.96
N ASN A 184 22.49 21.69 26.83
CA ASN A 184 21.44 22.67 26.63
C ASN A 184 21.74 23.48 25.37
N THR A 185 20.76 23.64 24.48
CA THR A 185 20.56 24.90 23.78
C THR A 185 19.06 25.09 23.56
N ALA A 186 18.45 25.87 24.45
CA ALA A 186 17.16 26.46 24.20
C ALA A 186 17.34 27.60 23.19
N SER A 187 16.50 27.63 22.17
CA SER A 187 15.96 28.87 21.58
C SER A 187 14.64 28.54 20.91
N ALA A 188 13.60 29.18 21.44
CA ALA A 188 12.22 29.04 21.06
C ALA A 188 11.95 29.65 19.68
N ALA A 189 11.08 29.00 18.91
CA ALA A 189 10.06 29.66 18.10
C ALA A 189 8.97 28.64 17.76
N VAL A 190 7.81 28.85 18.39
CA VAL A 190 6.51 28.38 17.90
C VAL A 190 6.21 29.17 16.64
N ASP A 191 5.98 28.53 15.49
CA ASP A 191 4.83 28.85 14.62
C ASP A 191 4.70 27.93 13.41
N GLY A 192 3.44 27.67 13.01
CA GLY A 192 3.06 27.35 11.64
C GLY A 192 3.29 25.91 11.15
N VAL A 193 2.23 25.09 11.25
CA VAL A 193 1.99 23.99 10.30
C VAL A 193 1.75 24.62 8.92
N ALA A 194 2.83 24.86 8.19
CA ALA A 194 2.79 25.06 6.75
C ALA A 194 3.30 23.76 6.12
N GLU A 195 2.47 23.14 5.28
CA GLU A 195 2.87 22.08 4.36
C GLU A 195 4.02 22.63 3.51
N LYS A 196 5.27 22.40 3.96
CA LYS A 196 6.46 22.72 3.18
C LYS A 196 6.59 21.64 2.12
N GLU A 197 6.35 22.04 0.88
CA GLU A 197 6.79 21.31 -0.31
C GLU A 197 8.24 20.87 -0.08
N VAL A 198 8.47 19.55 -0.12
CA VAL A 198 9.79 18.97 0.03
C VAL A 198 10.66 19.48 -1.12
N ASN A 199 11.46 20.49 -0.83
CA ASN A 199 12.30 21.15 -1.82
C ASN A 199 13.55 20.30 -2.05
N LEU A 200 14.00 20.19 -3.30
CA LEU A 200 15.23 19.49 -3.69
C LEU A 200 16.47 19.99 -2.92
N GLN A 201 16.43 21.22 -2.43
CA GLN A 201 17.47 21.81 -1.58
C GLN A 201 17.55 21.12 -0.20
N ASP A 202 16.44 20.71 0.39
CA ASP A 202 16.43 19.97 1.66
C ASP A 202 17.04 18.58 1.47
N PHE A 203 16.82 17.95 0.32
CA PHE A 203 17.48 16.68 -0.02
C PHE A 203 19.00 16.85 -0.20
N ALA A 204 19.44 17.91 -0.87
CA ALA A 204 20.87 18.19 -1.03
C ALA A 204 21.55 18.43 0.33
N ASN A 205 20.89 19.16 1.22
CA ASN A 205 21.38 19.43 2.57
C ASN A 205 21.46 18.14 3.41
N LEU A 206 20.44 17.28 3.35
CA LEU A 206 20.44 15.97 3.99
C LEU A 206 21.53 15.04 3.44
N PHE A 207 21.75 15.06 2.12
CA PHE A 207 22.80 14.25 1.48
C PHE A 207 24.20 14.71 1.89
N GLN A 208 24.43 16.03 1.95
CA GLN A 208 25.69 16.59 2.42
C GLN A 208 25.94 16.28 3.90
N GLN A 209 24.92 16.37 4.75
CA GLN A 209 25.01 16.01 6.16
C GLN A 209 25.33 14.52 6.33
N TRP A 210 24.63 13.65 5.61
CA TRP A 210 24.89 12.21 5.62
C TRP A 210 26.32 11.89 5.13
N TYR A 211 26.78 12.54 4.06
CA TYR A 211 28.13 12.36 3.54
C TYR A 211 29.22 12.82 4.51
N ALA A 212 28.99 13.93 5.22
CA ALA A 212 29.89 14.42 6.26
C ALA A 212 29.98 13.45 7.45
N SER A 213 28.83 12.97 7.95
CA SER A 213 28.79 11.98 9.02
C SER A 213 29.50 10.68 8.63
N PHE A 214 29.29 10.21 7.40
CA PHE A 214 29.94 8.99 6.90
C PHE A 214 31.47 9.14 6.79
N LYS A 215 31.96 10.28 6.30
CA LYS A 215 33.40 10.58 6.27
C LYS A 215 34.00 10.54 7.67
N GLN A 216 33.31 11.12 8.64
CA GLN A 216 33.80 11.17 10.01
C GLN A 216 33.86 9.77 10.63
N THR A 217 32.83 8.94 10.42
CA THR A 217 32.84 7.54 10.87
C THR A 217 33.97 6.72 10.24
N ILE A 218 34.25 6.92 8.94
CA ILE A 218 35.37 6.24 8.28
C ILE A 218 36.71 6.71 8.84
N TYR A 219 36.84 8.01 9.08
CA TYR A 219 38.08 8.59 9.59
C TYR A 219 38.36 8.10 11.02
N ASP A 220 37.35 8.11 11.89
CA ASP A 220 37.45 7.63 13.26
C ASP A 220 37.78 6.14 13.31
N PHE A 221 37.19 5.33 12.42
CA PHE A 221 37.51 3.92 12.28
C PHE A 221 38.93 3.68 11.76
N MET A 222 39.38 4.43 10.75
CA MET A 222 40.74 4.30 10.22
C MET A 222 41.82 4.78 11.18
N ALA A 223 41.54 5.83 11.97
CA ALA A 223 42.49 6.40 12.91
C ALA A 223 42.63 5.56 14.18
N ASN A 224 41.55 4.92 14.65
CA ASN A 224 41.53 4.27 15.95
C ASN A 224 41.68 2.73 15.89
N ASP A 225 41.21 2.06 14.82
CA ASP A 225 41.15 0.59 14.76
C ASP A 225 42.19 -0.07 13.81
N ILE A 226 42.99 0.71 13.07
CA ILE A 226 44.06 0.15 12.22
C ILE A 226 45.33 -0.10 13.04
N SER A 227 45.35 -1.23 13.76
CA SER A 227 46.59 -1.84 14.22
C SER A 227 47.19 -2.73 13.12
N LYS A 228 48.52 -2.86 13.08
CA LYS A 228 49.22 -3.64 12.03
C LYS A 228 48.82 -5.13 12.04
N GLU A 229 48.38 -5.67 13.18
CA GLU A 229 47.89 -7.05 13.27
C GLU A 229 46.46 -7.23 12.74
N ASN A 230 45.62 -6.18 12.80
CA ASN A 230 44.23 -6.23 12.32
C ASN A 230 44.05 -5.85 10.86
N LEU A 231 45.03 -5.18 10.24
CA LEU A 231 44.99 -4.74 8.84
C LEU A 231 44.75 -5.90 7.86
N LYS A 232 45.32 -7.09 8.11
CA LYS A 232 45.10 -8.28 7.26
C LYS A 232 43.65 -8.78 7.33
N GLY A 233 43.00 -8.66 8.49
CA GLY A 233 41.58 -8.95 8.67
C GLY A 233 40.70 -7.95 7.93
N VAL A 234 41.01 -6.66 8.04
CA VAL A 234 40.31 -5.57 7.35
C VAL A 234 40.40 -5.71 5.83
N ILE A 235 41.58 -6.03 5.27
CA ILE A 235 41.73 -6.23 3.81
C ILE A 235 40.91 -7.42 3.31
N ARG A 236 40.88 -8.53 4.05
CA ARG A 236 40.06 -9.71 3.70
C ARG A 236 38.57 -9.39 3.78
N PHE A 237 38.14 -8.71 4.82
CA PHE A 237 36.76 -8.25 4.97
C PHE A 237 36.37 -7.29 3.83
N LEU A 238 37.22 -6.32 3.51
CA LEU A 238 37.01 -5.37 2.42
C LEU A 238 36.89 -6.10 1.06
N GLY A 239 37.74 -7.10 0.82
CA GLY A 239 37.64 -7.95 -0.36
C GLY A 239 36.28 -8.67 -0.45
N LEU A 240 35.80 -9.25 0.65
CA LEU A 240 34.48 -9.89 0.69
C LEU A 240 33.33 -8.90 0.50
N VAL A 241 33.44 -7.70 1.05
CA VAL A 241 32.46 -6.62 0.87
C VAL A 241 32.41 -6.19 -0.60
N ILE A 242 33.56 -5.99 -1.25
CA ILE A 242 33.62 -5.64 -2.67
C ILE A 242 33.00 -6.74 -3.53
N VAL A 243 33.34 -8.01 -3.29
CA VAL A 243 32.75 -9.14 -4.04
C VAL A 243 31.24 -9.22 -3.84
N SER A 244 30.77 -9.05 -2.59
CA SER A 244 29.34 -9.03 -2.28
C SER A 244 28.63 -7.85 -2.96
N LEU A 245 29.25 -6.67 -2.97
CA LEU A 245 28.69 -5.48 -3.58
C LEU A 245 28.64 -5.60 -5.10
N CYS A 246 29.70 -6.11 -5.73
CA CYS A 246 29.74 -6.38 -7.17
C CYS A 246 28.70 -7.43 -7.56
N SER A 247 28.59 -8.53 -6.82
CA SER A 247 27.57 -9.56 -7.08
C SER A 247 26.14 -8.98 -6.94
N GLY A 248 25.90 -8.23 -5.86
CA GLY A 248 24.64 -7.52 -5.65
C GLY A 248 24.33 -6.51 -6.76
N ALA A 249 25.32 -5.75 -7.22
CA ALA A 249 25.19 -4.78 -8.30
C ALA A 249 24.87 -5.47 -9.64
N LEU A 250 25.54 -6.59 -9.96
CA LEU A 250 25.23 -7.36 -11.16
C LEU A 250 23.79 -7.89 -11.15
N MET A 251 23.33 -8.42 -10.01
CA MET A 251 21.94 -8.85 -9.86
C MET A 251 20.97 -7.67 -9.98
N ALA A 252 21.28 -6.53 -9.34
CA ALA A 252 20.47 -5.33 -9.44
C ALA A 252 20.36 -4.84 -10.89
N VAL A 253 21.44 -4.86 -11.67
CA VAL A 253 21.41 -4.51 -13.11
C VAL A 253 20.52 -5.47 -13.89
N LYS A 254 20.57 -6.78 -13.61
CA LYS A 254 19.67 -7.74 -14.29
C LYS A 254 18.21 -7.48 -13.96
N PHE A 255 17.88 -7.27 -12.68
CA PHE A 255 16.52 -6.92 -12.28
C PHE A 255 16.07 -5.58 -12.85
N LEU A 256 16.94 -4.57 -12.83
CA LEU A 256 16.68 -3.26 -13.39
C LEU A 256 16.48 -3.32 -14.91
N GLY A 257 17.22 -4.17 -15.63
CA GLY A 257 17.03 -4.39 -17.06
C GLY A 257 15.67 -5.01 -17.38
N ILE A 258 15.27 -6.06 -16.65
CA ILE A 258 13.95 -6.70 -16.83
C ILE A 258 12.83 -5.71 -16.48
N PHE A 259 13.00 -4.97 -15.39
CA PHE A 259 12.07 -3.91 -14.98
C PHE A 259 11.99 -2.80 -16.03
N ALA A 260 13.12 -2.30 -16.52
CA ALA A 260 13.19 -1.20 -17.49
C ALA A 260 12.54 -1.59 -18.82
N ILE A 261 12.73 -2.82 -19.28
CA ILE A 261 12.04 -3.33 -20.48
C ILE A 261 10.53 -3.33 -20.25
N ARG A 262 10.05 -3.89 -19.13
CA ARG A 262 8.62 -3.95 -18.81
C ARG A 262 8.02 -2.55 -18.62
N PHE A 263 8.77 -1.66 -17.98
CA PHE A 263 8.42 -0.26 -17.80
C PHE A 263 8.35 0.46 -19.15
N MET A 264 9.31 0.25 -20.06
CA MET A 264 9.33 0.86 -21.38
C MET A 264 8.15 0.38 -22.24
N PHE A 265 7.80 -0.90 -22.18
CA PHE A 265 6.60 -1.43 -22.83
C PHE A 265 5.31 -0.78 -22.30
N GLU A 266 5.17 -0.71 -20.98
CA GLU A 266 3.98 -0.12 -20.36
C GLU A 266 3.93 1.40 -20.59
N PHE A 267 5.08 2.07 -20.60
CA PHE A 267 5.24 3.49 -20.90
C PHE A 267 4.96 3.81 -22.36
N SER A 268 5.32 2.91 -23.28
CA SER A 268 4.95 3.02 -24.70
C SER A 268 3.44 2.94 -24.87
N ARG A 269 2.78 1.98 -24.20
CA ARG A 269 1.30 1.90 -24.18
C ARG A 269 0.68 3.15 -23.58
N LEU A 270 1.24 3.66 -22.47
CA LEU A 270 0.81 4.91 -21.85
C LEU A 270 0.94 6.07 -22.83
N THR A 271 2.09 6.20 -23.51
CA THR A 271 2.35 7.27 -24.48
C THR A 271 1.39 7.21 -25.65
N HIS A 272 1.08 6.02 -26.16
CA HIS A 272 0.11 5.84 -27.24
C HIS A 272 -1.30 6.29 -26.84
N VAL A 273 -1.71 6.03 -25.59
CA VAL A 273 -3.01 6.50 -25.06
C VAL A 273 -2.97 7.99 -24.72
N LEU A 274 -1.83 8.50 -24.25
CA LEU A 274 -1.66 9.87 -23.78
C LEU A 274 -1.48 10.88 -24.92
N THR A 275 -0.83 10.50 -26.02
CA THR A 275 -0.56 11.37 -27.17
C THR A 275 -1.83 12.03 -27.73
N PRO A 276 -2.93 11.32 -28.04
CA PRO A 276 -4.15 11.96 -28.53
C PRO A 276 -4.77 12.90 -27.49
N ILE A 277 -4.64 12.59 -26.19
CA ILE A 277 -5.14 13.44 -25.10
C ILE A 277 -4.35 14.75 -25.07
N ILE A 278 -3.01 14.69 -25.13
CA ILE A 278 -2.15 15.87 -25.15
C ILE A 278 -2.42 16.72 -26.40
N LEU A 279 -2.56 16.09 -27.58
CA LEU A 279 -2.88 16.82 -28.82
C LEU A 279 -4.22 17.55 -28.70
N LYS A 280 -5.24 16.93 -28.08
CA LYS A 280 -6.53 17.59 -27.83
C LYS A 280 -6.41 18.75 -26.84
N ILE A 281 -5.59 18.61 -25.81
CA ILE A 281 -5.32 19.70 -24.87
C ILE A 281 -4.63 20.87 -25.58
N ILE A 282 -3.62 20.59 -26.41
CA ILE A 282 -2.93 21.62 -27.21
C ILE A 282 -3.90 22.31 -28.17
N GLU A 283 -4.79 21.58 -28.85
CA GLU A 283 -5.84 22.15 -29.69
C GLU A 283 -6.77 23.09 -28.90
N VAL A 284 -7.15 22.72 -27.67
CA VAL A 284 -7.98 23.57 -26.79
C VAL A 284 -7.22 24.84 -26.42
N PHE A 285 -5.95 24.75 -26.02
CA PHE A 285 -5.15 25.94 -25.74
C PHE A 285 -5.00 26.84 -26.97
N ASN A 286 -4.74 26.28 -28.15
CA ASN A 286 -4.66 27.05 -29.39
C ASN A 286 -5.99 27.75 -29.72
N LYS A 287 -7.14 27.11 -29.46
CA LYS A 287 -8.46 27.75 -29.63
C LYS A 287 -8.72 28.84 -28.60
N ILE A 288 -8.30 28.65 -27.35
CA ILE A 288 -8.42 29.66 -26.29
C ILE A 288 -7.59 30.89 -26.66
N VAL A 289 -6.32 30.68 -27.04
CA VAL A 289 -5.42 31.76 -27.45
C VAL A 289 -5.92 32.44 -28.73
N GLY A 290 -6.34 31.68 -29.74
CA GLY A 290 -6.89 32.21 -30.98
C GLY A 290 -8.19 33.00 -30.76
N GLY A 291 -9.11 32.48 -29.94
CA GLY A 291 -10.33 33.19 -29.54
C GLY A 291 -10.04 34.47 -28.76
N PHE A 292 -9.03 34.44 -27.89
CA PHE A 292 -8.57 35.62 -27.16
C PHE A 292 -8.03 36.70 -28.11
N TYR A 293 -7.19 36.33 -29.09
CA TYR A 293 -6.72 37.27 -30.12
C TYR A 293 -7.86 37.82 -30.97
N LEU A 294 -8.87 37.01 -31.30
CA LEU A 294 -10.04 37.44 -32.08
C LEU A 294 -10.89 38.44 -31.27
N LEU A 295 -11.10 38.19 -29.98
CA LEU A 295 -11.75 39.14 -29.06
C LEU A 295 -10.99 40.46 -29.00
N LEU A 296 -9.66 40.40 -28.88
CA LEU A 296 -8.80 41.58 -28.83
C LEU A 296 -8.88 42.37 -30.15
N ALA A 297 -8.91 41.68 -31.29
CA ALA A 297 -9.09 42.31 -32.61
C ALA A 297 -10.49 42.94 -32.77
N MET A 298 -11.55 42.31 -32.25
CA MET A 298 -12.90 42.89 -32.26
C MET A 298 -12.98 44.14 -31.39
N ILE A 299 -12.41 44.11 -30.17
CA ILE A 299 -12.32 45.28 -29.29
C ILE A 299 -11.52 46.39 -29.98
N TRP A 300 -10.38 46.06 -30.60
CA TRP A 300 -9.58 47.05 -31.32
C TRP A 300 -10.36 47.67 -32.48
N LYS A 301 -11.04 46.85 -33.29
CA LYS A 301 -11.86 47.33 -34.41
C LYS A 301 -12.97 48.25 -33.91
N ASP A 302 -13.66 47.88 -32.82
CA ASP A 302 -14.76 48.69 -32.30
C ASP A 302 -14.29 49.97 -31.60
N ALA A 303 -13.19 49.89 -30.85
CA ALA A 303 -12.61 51.02 -30.12
C ALA A 303 -11.89 52.04 -31.02
N VAL A 304 -11.21 51.58 -32.08
CA VAL A 304 -10.32 52.41 -32.92
C VAL A 304 -10.93 52.68 -34.29
N VAL A 305 -11.50 51.68 -34.97
CA VAL A 305 -11.96 51.82 -36.37
C VAL A 305 -13.41 52.35 -36.44
N ASN A 306 -14.32 51.84 -35.61
CA ASN A 306 -15.73 52.25 -35.62
C ASN A 306 -16.00 53.61 -34.98
N ARG A 307 -15.03 54.23 -34.30
CA ARG A 307 -15.20 55.57 -33.73
C ARG A 307 -15.39 56.66 -34.79
N ASN A 308 -15.02 56.38 -36.05
CA ASN A 308 -15.09 57.32 -37.18
C ASN A 308 -16.13 56.94 -38.25
N GLN A 309 -16.91 55.86 -38.09
CA GLN A 309 -18.00 55.57 -39.03
C GLN A 309 -19.31 56.24 -38.58
N PRO A 310 -19.94 57.06 -39.45
CA PRO A 310 -21.32 57.50 -39.18
C PRO A 310 -22.21 56.26 -39.22
N LYS A 311 -23.14 56.16 -38.25
CA LYS A 311 -24.20 55.14 -38.24
C LYS A 311 -25.05 55.27 -39.50
N SER A 312 -24.66 54.63 -40.58
CA SER A 312 -25.51 54.43 -41.75
C SER A 312 -26.65 53.51 -41.32
N ALA A 313 -27.87 54.02 -41.44
CA ALA A 313 -29.10 53.32 -41.16
C ALA A 313 -29.13 51.95 -41.87
N MET A 314 -29.65 50.94 -41.18
CA MET A 314 -29.88 49.61 -41.73
C MET A 314 -30.73 49.70 -43.02
N PRO A 315 -30.35 49.06 -44.14
CA PRO A 315 -31.33 48.65 -45.11
C PRO A 315 -32.13 47.48 -44.50
N ALA A 316 -33.45 47.59 -44.53
CA ALA A 316 -34.36 46.57 -44.06
C ALA A 316 -34.04 45.21 -44.70
N LEU A 317 -34.16 44.14 -43.91
CA LEU A 317 -34.08 42.75 -44.33
C LEU A 317 -34.95 42.50 -45.58
N GLU A 318 -34.31 42.42 -46.75
CA GLU A 318 -34.95 41.91 -47.96
C GLU A 318 -35.09 40.40 -47.79
N TYR A 319 -36.31 40.00 -47.44
CA TYR A 319 -36.72 38.63 -47.17
C TYR A 319 -36.72 37.84 -48.49
N ASN A 320 -35.62 37.16 -48.78
CA ASN A 320 -35.46 36.29 -49.94
C ASN A 320 -36.34 35.02 -49.77
N ARG A 321 -37.61 35.08 -50.24
CA ARG A 321 -38.42 33.87 -50.43
C ARG A 321 -38.01 33.19 -51.74
N PRO A 322 -37.66 31.90 -51.73
CA PRO A 322 -37.70 31.11 -52.94
C PRO A 322 -39.16 31.04 -53.43
N MET A 323 -39.41 31.67 -54.57
CA MET A 323 -40.69 31.64 -55.28
C MET A 323 -40.99 30.18 -55.66
N TYR A 324 -41.96 29.56 -54.99
CA TYR A 324 -42.44 28.24 -55.38
C TYR A 324 -43.04 28.33 -56.78
N LYS A 325 -42.37 27.71 -57.75
CA LYS A 325 -42.86 27.46 -59.10
C LYS A 325 -44.16 26.66 -58.97
N SER A 326 -45.29 27.30 -59.24
CA SER A 326 -46.60 26.65 -59.16
C SER A 326 -46.63 25.48 -60.13
N ILE A 327 -46.78 24.27 -59.58
CA ILE A 327 -47.00 23.05 -60.33
C ILE A 327 -48.35 23.19 -61.03
N GLN A 328 -48.32 23.35 -62.35
CA GLN A 328 -49.50 23.36 -63.20
C GLN A 328 -49.99 21.91 -63.31
N TYR A 329 -51.13 21.61 -62.70
CA TYR A 329 -51.77 20.31 -62.83
C TYR A 329 -52.48 20.27 -64.19
N ASP A 330 -51.93 19.49 -65.12
CA ASP A 330 -52.59 19.21 -66.40
C ASP A 330 -53.68 18.14 -66.16
N VAL A 331 -54.90 18.61 -65.93
CA VAL A 331 -56.09 17.78 -65.76
C VAL A 331 -56.61 17.39 -67.14
N ARG A 332 -56.14 16.22 -67.61
CA ARG A 332 -56.93 15.15 -68.25
C ARG A 332 -57.86 15.58 -69.39
N GLN A 333 -57.58 15.07 -70.60
CA GLN A 333 -58.63 14.37 -71.37
C GLN A 333 -58.10 13.35 -72.39
N ARG A 334 -58.28 12.07 -72.02
CA ARG A 334 -58.47 10.94 -72.94
C ARG A 334 -59.74 11.16 -73.76
N ARG A 335 -59.65 11.06 -75.09
CA ARG A 335 -60.51 10.24 -76.00
C ARG A 335 -60.19 10.66 -77.44
N SER A 336 -59.53 9.82 -78.21
CA SER A 336 -60.10 8.75 -79.06
C SER A 336 -60.65 9.25 -80.38
N THR A 337 -59.87 9.03 -81.44
CA THR A 337 -60.25 8.68 -82.83
C THR A 337 -58.90 8.57 -83.57
N GLY A 338 -58.46 7.48 -84.16
CA GLY A 338 -59.19 6.47 -84.91
C GLY A 338 -59.05 6.77 -86.39
N ALA A 339 -58.47 5.80 -87.14
CA ALA A 339 -58.25 5.75 -88.59
C ALA A 339 -57.07 6.60 -89.12
N ALA A 340 -56.21 6.23 -90.07
CA ALA A 340 -55.91 5.06 -90.93
C ALA A 340 -55.49 5.64 -92.31
N ASP A 341 -54.59 4.92 -93.00
CA ASP A 341 -54.23 5.01 -94.43
C ASP A 341 -53.33 6.18 -94.89
N GLN A 342 -52.08 5.90 -95.31
CA GLN A 342 -51.61 5.39 -96.61
C GLN A 342 -51.73 6.40 -97.76
N GLN A 343 -50.60 7.02 -98.12
CA GLN A 343 -49.95 6.86 -99.43
C GLN A 343 -48.50 7.33 -99.38
#